data_AF-A0A8T5IUY2-F1
#
_entry.id   AF-A0A8T5IUY2-F1
#
_cell.length_a   1.000
_cell.length_b   1.000
_cell.length_c   1.000
_cell.angle_alpha   90.00
_cell.angle_beta   90.00
_cell.angle_gamma   90.00
#
_symmetry.space_group_name_H-M   'P 1'
#
loop_
_entity.id
_entity.type
_entity.pdbx_description
1 polymer ?
#
loop_
_entity_poly.entity_id
_entity_poly.type
_entity_poly.pdbx_seq_one_letter_code
_entity_poly.pdbx_strand_id
1 'polypeptide(L)' 'MKPYALAILLLIFVVLIVLIFASEPVSTCQEDLYNCNNFTSQEAAQEVFDLCDEDVHHLDSNNDGIACESLTTTQ' A
#
# COMPACT_ATOMS: atom_id res chain seq x y z
N MET A 1 29.48 -34.92 10.06
CA MET A 1 28.45 -34.05 9.48
C MET A 1 29.09 -33.27 8.35
N LYS A 2 28.54 -33.30 7.14
CA LYS A 2 29.23 -32.70 5.99
C LYS A 2 28.97 -31.19 5.93
N PRO A 3 29.96 -30.36 5.58
CA PRO A 3 29.88 -28.90 5.72
C PRO A 3 28.73 -28.29 4.90
N TYR A 4 28.37 -28.94 3.79
CA TYR A 4 27.24 -28.56 2.96
C TYR A 4 25.87 -28.70 3.65
N ALA A 5 25.71 -29.60 4.63
CA ALA A 5 24.43 -29.79 5.30
C ALA A 5 24.03 -28.57 6.15
N LEU A 6 25.00 -27.90 6.78
CA LEU A 6 24.76 -26.67 7.54
C LEU A 6 24.47 -25.49 6.62
N ALA A 7 25.19 -25.40 5.49
CA ALA A 7 24.95 -24.37 4.48
C ALA A 7 23.56 -24.50 3.83
N ILE A 8 23.12 -25.74 3.53
CA ILE A 8 21.78 -26.01 2.98
C ILE A 8 20.69 -25.66 4.00
N LEU A 9 20.87 -26.00 5.28
CA LEU A 9 19.91 -25.68 6.34
C LEU A 9 19.74 -24.16 6.51
N LEU A 10 20.85 -23.41 6.49
CA LEU A 10 20.82 -21.94 6.56
C LEU A 10 20.15 -21.32 5.33
N LEU A 11 20.44 -21.83 4.12
CA LEU A 11 19.78 -21.37 2.89
C LEU A 11 18.27 -21.64 2.91
N ILE A 12 17.83 -22.82 3.36
CA ILE A 12 16.41 -23.15 3.49
C ILE A 12 15.71 -22.23 4.48
N PHE A 13 16.35 -21.92 5.62
CA PHE A 13 15.79 -21.03 6.63
C PHE A 13 15.66 -19.59 6.12
N VAL A 14 16.66 -19.09 5.39
CA VAL A 14 16.60 -17.77 4.73
C VAL A 14 15.51 -17.72 3.67
N VAL A 15 15.38 -18.76 2.84
CA VAL A 15 14.30 -18.85 1.84
C VAL A 15 12.93 -18.89 2.51
N LEU A 16 12.76 -19.68 3.57
CA LEU A 16 11.52 -19.71 4.36
C LEU A 16 11.18 -18.34 4.96
N ILE A 17 12.17 -17.64 5.51
CA ILE A 17 11.98 -16.28 6.04
C ILE A 17 11.51 -15.33 4.94
N VAL A 18 12.18 -15.29 3.79
CA VAL A 18 11.80 -14.42 2.67
C VAL A 18 10.37 -14.71 2.17
N LEU A 19 9.97 -15.98 2.14
CA LEU A 19 8.61 -16.37 1.76
C LEU A 19 7.53 -15.94 2.77
N ILE A 20 7.90 -15.66 4.03
CA ILE A 20 6.96 -15.27 5.09
C ILE A 20 6.73 -13.75 5.11
N PHE A 21 7.73 -12.92 4.76
CA PHE A 21 7.68 -11.45 4.91
C PHE A 21 7.35 -10.68 3.60
N ALA A 22 6.91 -11.36 2.54
CA ALA A 22 6.87 -10.78 1.19
C ALA A 22 5.74 -9.76 0.91
N SER A 23 4.93 -9.34 1.89
CA SER A 23 3.83 -8.41 1.64
C SER A 23 3.42 -7.61 2.86
N GLU A 24 4.31 -6.74 3.36
CA GLU A 24 3.87 -5.63 4.19
C GLU A 24 3.08 -4.67 3.28
N PRO A 25 1.80 -4.37 3.53
CA PRO A 25 1.13 -3.29 2.82
C PRO A 25 1.89 -2.00 3.13
N VAL A 26 2.55 -1.42 2.12
CA VAL A 26 3.24 -0.14 2.27
C VAL A 26 2.17 0.91 2.44
N SER A 27 1.90 1.30 3.68
CA SER A 27 1.13 2.50 4.00
C SER A 27 1.92 3.71 3.50
N THR A 28 1.40 4.41 2.50
CA THR A 28 2.03 5.58 1.87
C THR A 28 1.76 6.90 2.61
N CYS A 29 1.28 6.83 3.84
CA CYS A 29 0.78 7.97 4.62
C CYS A 29 1.88 8.88 5.20
N GLN A 30 3.11 8.80 4.69
CA GLN A 30 4.24 9.64 5.12
C GLN A 30 4.63 10.67 4.06
N GLU A 31 4.19 10.49 2.82
CA GLU A 31 4.56 11.30 1.68
C GLU A 31 3.34 11.55 0.78
N ASP A 32 3.26 12.74 0.20
CA ASP A 32 2.25 13.08 -0.79
C ASP A 32 2.62 12.43 -2.15
N LEU A 33 2.14 11.21 -2.40
CA LEU A 33 2.46 10.41 -3.58
C LEU A 33 1.34 10.33 -4.62
N TYR A 34 0.09 10.55 -4.23
CA TYR A 34 -1.08 10.32 -5.06
C TYR A 34 -1.94 11.59 -5.13
N ASN A 35 -2.64 11.75 -6.24
CA ASN A 35 -3.70 12.73 -6.44
C ASN A 35 -4.86 12.07 -7.21
N CYS A 36 -5.98 12.78 -7.39
CA CYS A 36 -7.15 12.23 -8.07
C CYS A 36 -6.89 11.73 -9.51
N ASN A 37 -5.87 12.25 -10.22
CA ASN A 37 -5.56 11.76 -11.58
C ASN A 37 -4.86 10.39 -11.57
N ASN A 38 -4.42 9.90 -10.41
CA ASN A 38 -3.87 8.55 -10.26
C ASN A 38 -4.96 7.47 -10.24
N PHE A 39 -6.23 7.85 -10.04
CA PHE A 39 -7.34 6.92 -9.87
C PHE A 39 -8.31 6.96 -11.04
N THR A 40 -8.96 5.83 -11.29
CA THR A 40 -9.98 5.69 -12.35
C THR A 40 -11.41 5.74 -11.79
N SER A 41 -11.57 5.58 -10.48
CA SER A 41 -12.85 5.64 -9.78
C SER A 41 -12.69 6.31 -8.42
N GLN A 42 -13.77 6.89 -7.95
CA GLN A 42 -13.89 7.44 -6.59
C GLN A 42 -13.60 6.36 -5.54
N GLU A 43 -14.14 5.15 -5.71
CA GLU A 43 -13.96 4.02 -4.79
C GLU A 43 -12.48 3.66 -4.58
N ALA A 44 -11.67 3.62 -5.65
CA ALA A 44 -10.24 3.33 -5.54
C ALA A 44 -9.46 4.47 -4.84
N ALA A 45 -9.88 5.72 -5.03
CA ALA A 45 -9.31 6.86 -4.30
C ALA A 45 -9.70 6.80 -2.82
N GLN A 46 -10.93 6.39 -2.51
CA GLN A 46 -11.42 6.23 -1.13
C GLN A 46 -10.64 5.17 -0.37
N GLU A 47 -10.32 4.03 -0.99
CA GLU A 47 -9.50 3.00 -0.35
C GLU A 47 -8.13 3.55 0.10
N VAL A 48 -7.51 4.42 -0.71
CA VAL A 48 -6.22 5.05 -0.35
C VAL A 48 -6.40 6.13 0.71
N PHE A 49 -7.47 6.90 0.65
CA PHE A 49 -7.82 7.88 1.68
C PHE A 49 -8.05 7.21 3.04
N ASP A 50 -8.82 6.12 3.08
CA ASP A 50 -9.17 5.38 4.30
C ASP A 50 -7.97 4.62 4.92
N LEU A 51 -6.89 4.40 4.15
CA LEU A 51 -5.65 3.79 4.63
C LEU A 51 -4.81 4.73 5.51
N CYS A 52 -5.05 6.04 5.42
CA CYS A 52 -4.32 7.05 6.16
C CYS A 52 -5.20 7.70 7.22
N ASP A 53 -4.65 7.92 8.42
CA ASP A 53 -5.36 8.65 9.49
C ASP A 53 -5.62 10.13 9.12
N GLU A 54 -4.84 10.66 8.17
CA GLU A 54 -4.93 12.04 7.67
C GLU A 54 -4.93 12.05 6.13
N ASP A 55 -5.47 13.11 5.52
CA ASP A 55 -5.48 13.32 4.06
C ASP A 55 -4.09 13.76 3.53
N VAL A 56 -3.11 12.87 3.65
CA VAL A 56 -1.70 13.11 3.27
C VAL A 56 -1.56 13.34 1.76
N HIS A 57 -2.46 12.75 0.98
CA HIS A 57 -2.48 12.79 -0.48
C HIS A 57 -3.41 13.88 -1.04
N HIS A 58 -4.02 14.68 -0.16
CA HIS A 58 -4.94 15.76 -0.55
C HIS A 58 -6.08 15.29 -1.47
N LEU A 59 -6.58 14.07 -1.26
CA LEU A 59 -7.63 13.45 -2.07
C LEU A 59 -9.03 13.98 -1.71
N ASP A 60 -9.21 14.53 -0.50
CA ASP A 60 -10.45 15.14 0.00
C ASP A 60 -10.21 16.64 0.28
N SER A 61 -10.22 17.43 -0.80
CA SER A 61 -9.93 18.87 -0.72
C SER A 61 -11.00 19.69 0.00
N ASN A 62 -12.23 19.17 0.13
CA ASN A 62 -13.36 19.80 0.83
C ASN A 62 -13.54 19.29 2.28
N ASN A 63 -12.77 18.28 2.69
CA ASN A 63 -12.80 17.70 4.03
C ASN A 63 -14.19 17.20 4.44
N ASP A 64 -14.94 16.62 3.50
CA ASP A 64 -16.25 16.02 3.77
C ASP A 64 -16.21 14.50 3.98
N GLY A 65 -15.02 13.91 3.87
CA GLY A 65 -14.75 12.49 4.03
C GLY A 65 -14.88 11.70 2.74
N ILE A 66 -15.14 12.34 1.59
CA ILE A 66 -15.29 11.67 0.30
C ILE A 66 -14.12 12.07 -0.61
N ALA A 67 -13.20 11.13 -0.82
CA ALA A 67 -12.04 11.36 -1.67
C ALA A 67 -12.45 11.46 -3.14
N CYS A 68 -11.91 12.44 -3.87
CA CYS A 68 -12.01 12.59 -5.32
C CYS A 68 -13.44 12.44 -5.90
N GLU A 69 -14.42 13.12 -5.31
CA GLU A 69 -15.85 13.04 -5.67
C GLU A 69 -16.15 13.19 -7.17
N SER A 70 -15.33 13.99 -7.88
CA SER A 70 -15.40 14.20 -9.33
C SER A 70 -15.23 12.93 -10.19
N LEU A 71 -14.69 11.85 -9.62
CA LEU A 71 -14.52 10.55 -10.29
C LEU A 71 -15.78 9.68 -10.21
N THR A 72 -16.80 10.09 -9.45
CA THR A 72 -18.13 9.50 -9.60
C THR A 72 -18.65 9.91 -10.97
N THR A 73 -19.12 8.97 -11.79
CA THR A 73 -19.55 9.21 -13.18
C THR A 73 -20.83 10.06 -13.31
N THR A 74 -21.15 10.84 -12.29
CA THR A 74 -22.29 11.77 -12.24
C THR A 74 -21.76 13.21 -12.10
N GLN A 75 -21.25 13.75 -13.20
CA GLN A 75 -21.09 15.20 -13.43
C GLN A 75 -21.91 15.59 -14.65
#